data_AF-A0A965L415-F1
#
_entry.id   AF-A0A965L415-F1
#
_cell.length_a   1.000
_cell.length_b   1.000
_cell.length_c   1.000
_cell.angle_alpha   90.00
_cell.angle_beta   90.00
_cell.angle_gamma   90.00
#
_symmetry.space_group_name_H-M   'P 1'
#
loop_
_entity.id
_entity.type
_entity.pdbx_description
1 polymer ?
#
loop_
_entity_poly.entity_id
_entity_poly.type
_entity_poly.pdbx_seq_one_letter_code
_entity_poly.pdbx_strand_id
1 'polypeptide(L)'
;MLLVIVAAPSTLWAKPAAQAESPAAVIVAAKEAFSKGKLAELDRLMAKSQGHLLAAWPDYWRLKLLIGIPSSDAKTIRSNVQGFLARHPQHPLREHAQRDWVAALVTKNLWPEVAAALETLPAQVTSPNIQCARAKLGLLASEPSSPKAEFASLAVGQEVLDACLALIADLAKSEQVALGYLRQRARWAAQSGSDASHNRMMEVLRAHAKSHETSFRGADPLKTETMLGHVLKVSRVDSLASLPLYLKHKKDLSHEQADYGAFAVGAAIWRRSHANAWPMMLEGWASLRDQPDDALAAAAREAIRRSAWPKLLEITSAMRLPMRSEA
;
A
#
# COMPACT_ATOMS: atom_id res chain seq x y z
N MET A 1 10.25 83.67 41.06
CA MET A 1 10.48 82.30 41.55
C MET A 1 9.93 81.36 40.49
N LEU A 2 10.81 80.61 39.81
CA LEU A 2 10.52 79.91 38.55
C LEU A 2 9.51 78.76 38.72
N LEU A 3 8.53 78.68 37.81
CA LEU A 3 7.66 77.52 37.62
C LEU A 3 8.34 76.57 36.63
N VAL A 4 8.67 75.34 37.07
CA VAL A 4 9.23 74.28 36.22
C VAL A 4 8.07 73.37 35.79
N ILE A 5 7.77 73.35 34.50
CA ILE A 5 6.82 72.41 33.88
C ILE A 5 7.61 71.17 33.44
N VAL A 6 7.33 70.02 34.06
CA VAL A 6 7.89 68.72 33.67
C VAL A 6 6.98 68.10 32.62
N ALA A 7 7.46 68.02 31.37
CA ALA A 7 6.79 67.29 30.30
C ALA A 7 7.14 65.79 30.37
N ALA A 8 6.13 64.93 30.45
CA ALA A 8 6.29 63.49 30.39
C ALA A 8 6.54 63.03 28.93
N PRO A 9 7.48 62.09 28.67
CA PRO A 9 7.71 61.57 27.34
C PRO A 9 6.67 60.52 26.98
N SER A 10 5.85 60.80 25.97
CA SER A 10 4.94 59.84 25.36
C SER A 10 5.73 58.84 24.53
N THR A 11 5.96 57.63 25.05
CA THR A 11 6.47 56.50 24.27
C THR A 11 5.42 56.01 23.29
N LEU A 12 5.59 56.35 22.01
CA LEU A 12 4.88 55.74 20.89
C LEU A 12 5.28 54.27 20.78
N TRP A 13 4.45 53.36 21.28
CA TRP A 13 4.55 51.94 20.96
C TRP A 13 4.18 51.73 19.50
N ALA A 14 5.21 51.50 18.66
CA ALA A 14 5.02 50.95 17.34
C ALA A 14 4.40 49.55 17.47
N LYS A 15 3.20 49.37 16.91
CA LYS A 15 2.62 48.03 16.72
C LYS A 15 3.63 47.16 15.95
N PRO A 16 3.85 45.90 16.35
CA PRO A 16 4.66 44.99 15.56
C PRO A 16 4.06 44.93 14.16
N ALA A 17 4.86 45.20 13.14
CA ALA A 17 4.47 44.90 11.77
C ALA A 17 4.15 43.41 11.72
N ALA A 18 2.90 43.07 11.40
CA ALA A 18 2.51 41.68 11.16
C ALA A 18 3.47 41.13 10.11
N GLN A 19 4.35 40.20 10.50
CA GLN A 19 5.20 39.49 9.55
C GLN A 19 4.26 38.90 8.50
N ALA A 20 4.36 39.36 7.26
CA ALA A 20 3.63 38.77 6.16
C ALA A 20 3.94 37.28 6.15
N GLU A 21 2.91 36.45 6.33
CA GLU A 21 3.02 35.00 6.31
C GLU A 21 3.71 34.61 5.00
N SER A 22 4.92 34.02 5.09
CA SER A 22 5.67 33.72 3.88
C SER A 22 4.84 32.81 2.97
N PRO A 23 4.84 33.00 1.63
CA PRO A 23 4.09 32.14 0.72
C PRO A 23 4.40 30.64 0.89
N ALA A 24 5.61 30.30 1.33
CA ALA A 24 6.01 28.94 1.68
C ALA A 24 5.29 28.39 2.93
N ALA A 25 5.06 29.23 3.96
CA ALA A 25 4.34 28.82 5.16
C ALA A 25 2.89 28.40 4.87
N VAL A 26 2.23 29.07 3.91
CA VAL A 26 0.88 28.71 3.47
C VAL A 26 0.83 27.30 2.87
N ILE A 27 1.84 26.90 2.09
CA ILE A 27 1.91 25.55 1.51
C ILE A 27 2.12 24.48 2.60
N VAL A 28 2.96 24.77 3.60
CA VAL A 28 3.17 23.86 4.74
C VAL A 28 1.88 23.70 5.54
N ALA A 29 1.18 24.80 5.85
CA ALA A 29 -0.12 24.75 6.51
C ALA A 29 -1.16 23.97 5.69
N ALA A 30 -1.17 24.13 4.37
CA ALA A 30 -2.06 23.38 3.48
C ALA A 30 -1.77 21.87 3.53
N LYS A 31 -0.48 21.48 3.61
CA LYS A 31 -0.08 20.08 3.76
C LYS A 31 -0.58 19.50 5.08
N GLU A 32 -0.47 20.25 6.17
CA GLU A 32 -1.00 19.84 7.47
C GLU A 32 -2.52 19.69 7.46
N ALA A 33 -3.23 20.65 6.87
CA ALA A 33 -4.69 20.58 6.72
C ALA A 33 -5.10 19.33 5.94
N PHE A 34 -4.39 19.01 4.86
CA PHE A 34 -4.56 17.78 4.09
C PHE A 34 -4.32 16.54 4.95
N SER A 35 -3.19 16.44 5.66
CA SER A 35 -2.88 15.30 6.53
C SER A 35 -3.91 15.09 7.64
N LYS A 36 -4.58 16.16 8.09
CA LYS A 36 -5.66 16.13 9.09
C LYS A 36 -7.07 15.95 8.46
N GLY A 37 -7.18 15.82 7.13
CA GLY A 37 -8.46 15.66 6.44
C GLY A 37 -9.36 16.90 6.46
N LYS A 38 -8.82 18.09 6.75
CA LYS A 38 -9.60 19.32 6.93
C LYS A 38 -9.81 20.05 5.61
N LEU A 39 -10.77 19.57 4.81
CA LEU A 39 -11.07 20.10 3.48
C LEU A 39 -11.38 21.61 3.47
N ALA A 40 -12.22 22.10 4.39
CA ALA A 40 -12.58 23.52 4.44
C ALA A 40 -11.40 24.44 4.82
N GLU A 41 -10.46 23.95 5.65
CA GLU A 41 -9.24 24.67 5.99
C GLU A 41 -8.29 24.71 4.79
N LEU A 42 -8.16 23.58 4.09
CA LEU A 42 -7.39 23.47 2.85
C LEU A 42 -7.91 24.43 1.76
N ASP A 43 -9.23 24.52 1.57
CA ASP A 43 -9.85 25.44 0.59
C ASP A 43 -9.49 26.91 0.88
N ARG A 44 -9.48 27.31 2.16
CA ARG A 44 -9.08 28.67 2.56
C ARG A 44 -7.60 28.94 2.30
N LEU A 45 -6.74 27.95 2.57
CA LEU A 45 -5.29 28.06 2.35
C LEU A 45 -4.95 28.06 0.85
N MET A 46 -5.71 27.33 0.04
CA MET A 46 -5.57 27.33 -1.42
C MET A 46 -5.77 28.73 -2.02
N ALA A 47 -6.78 29.46 -1.58
CA ALA A 47 -7.02 30.84 -2.02
C ALA A 47 -5.81 31.77 -1.73
N LYS A 48 -5.13 31.54 -0.60
CA LYS A 48 -3.92 32.29 -0.21
C LYS A 48 -2.65 31.86 -0.96
N SER A 49 -2.66 30.66 -1.55
CA SER A 49 -1.51 30.10 -2.28
C SER A 49 -1.52 30.41 -3.79
N GLN A 50 -2.53 31.16 -4.28
CA GLN A 50 -2.63 31.52 -5.69
C GLN A 50 -1.38 32.28 -6.16
N GLY A 51 -0.90 31.94 -7.35
CA GLY A 51 0.33 32.53 -7.93
C GLY A 51 1.65 31.95 -7.37
N HIS A 52 1.61 31.09 -6.35
CA HIS A 52 2.80 30.40 -5.85
C HIS A 52 3.21 29.25 -6.79
N LEU A 53 4.52 29.03 -6.97
CA LEU A 53 5.05 27.95 -7.83
C LEU A 53 4.51 26.55 -7.45
N LEU A 54 4.23 26.34 -6.16
CA LEU A 54 3.70 25.08 -5.63
C LEU A 54 2.17 25.05 -5.48
N ALA A 55 1.43 26.01 -6.04
CA ALA A 55 -0.03 26.09 -5.88
C ALA A 55 -0.79 24.85 -6.40
N ALA A 56 -0.21 24.08 -7.33
CA ALA A 56 -0.78 22.83 -7.83
C ALA A 56 -0.85 21.73 -6.75
N TRP A 57 0.02 21.78 -5.73
CA TRP A 57 0.06 20.77 -4.67
C TRP A 57 -1.16 20.84 -3.73
N PRO A 58 -1.51 22.00 -3.14
CA PRO A 58 -2.76 22.15 -2.40
C PRO A 58 -4.01 21.73 -3.19
N ASP A 59 -4.10 22.07 -4.49
CA ASP A 59 -5.23 21.67 -5.34
C ASP A 59 -5.27 20.15 -5.56
N TYR A 60 -4.12 19.51 -5.75
CA TYR A 60 -4.03 18.05 -5.83
C TYR A 60 -4.40 17.36 -4.52
N TRP A 61 -3.96 17.88 -3.37
CA TRP A 61 -4.37 17.36 -2.06
C TRP A 61 -5.88 17.49 -1.83
N ARG A 62 -6.47 18.60 -2.27
CA ARG A 62 -7.92 18.79 -2.27
C ARG A 62 -8.61 17.75 -3.13
N LEU A 63 -8.13 17.51 -4.34
CA LEU A 63 -8.64 16.42 -5.20
C LEU A 63 -8.62 15.08 -4.46
N LYS A 64 -7.50 14.72 -3.82
CA LYS A 64 -7.39 13.46 -3.07
C LYS A 64 -8.43 13.33 -1.95
N LEU A 65 -8.68 14.40 -1.20
CA LEU A 65 -9.73 14.39 -0.17
C LEU A 65 -11.11 14.20 -0.81
N LEU A 66 -11.42 14.93 -1.89
CA LEU A 66 -12.72 14.90 -2.54
C LEU A 66 -13.08 13.54 -3.13
N ILE A 67 -12.15 12.90 -3.84
CA ILE A 67 -12.39 11.56 -4.40
C ILE A 67 -12.37 10.46 -3.33
N GLY A 68 -11.74 10.73 -2.18
CA GLY A 68 -11.67 9.84 -1.03
C GLY A 68 -12.90 9.88 -0.10
N ILE A 69 -13.82 10.85 -0.27
CA ILE A 69 -15.05 10.91 0.53
C ILE A 69 -15.87 9.62 0.28
N PRO A 70 -16.24 8.85 1.32
CA PRO A 70 -16.93 7.57 1.14
C PRO A 70 -18.20 7.64 0.29
N SER A 71 -18.99 8.71 0.45
CA SER A 71 -20.25 8.92 -0.28
C SER A 71 -20.11 9.48 -1.69
N SER A 72 -18.91 9.85 -2.15
CA SER A 72 -18.72 10.35 -3.51
C SER A 72 -19.02 9.27 -4.55
N ASP A 73 -19.94 9.58 -5.46
CA ASP A 73 -20.30 8.76 -6.60
C ASP A 73 -19.32 8.92 -7.77
N ALA A 74 -19.45 8.08 -8.79
CA ALA A 74 -18.56 8.10 -9.95
C ALA A 74 -18.58 9.44 -10.70
N LYS A 75 -19.75 10.09 -10.78
CA LYS A 75 -19.92 11.39 -11.45
C LYS A 75 -19.15 12.49 -10.74
N THR A 76 -19.26 12.56 -9.41
CA THR A 76 -18.54 13.51 -8.56
C THR A 76 -17.04 13.27 -8.63
N ILE A 77 -16.60 12.01 -8.58
CA ILE A 77 -15.18 11.67 -8.72
C ILE A 77 -14.65 12.15 -10.08
N ARG A 78 -15.33 11.79 -11.17
CA ARG A 78 -14.97 12.20 -12.53
C ARG A 78 -14.89 13.71 -12.66
N SER A 79 -15.90 14.44 -12.16
CA SER A 79 -15.95 15.90 -12.22
C SER A 79 -14.76 16.55 -11.49
N ASN A 80 -14.43 16.07 -10.29
CA ASN A 80 -13.29 16.59 -9.52
C ASN A 80 -11.96 16.32 -10.23
N VAL A 81 -11.76 15.12 -10.77
CA VAL A 81 -10.56 14.76 -11.53
C VAL A 81 -10.45 15.62 -12.78
N GLN A 82 -11.49 15.68 -13.61
CA GLN A 82 -11.50 16.50 -14.83
C GLN A 82 -11.25 17.98 -14.53
N GLY A 83 -11.83 18.51 -13.45
CA GLY A 83 -11.57 19.88 -13.01
C GLY A 83 -10.10 20.12 -12.67
N PHE A 84 -9.43 19.18 -11.99
CA PHE A 84 -8.00 19.28 -11.71
C PHE A 84 -7.16 19.20 -13.01
N LEU A 85 -7.46 18.24 -13.89
CA LEU A 85 -6.73 18.07 -15.15
C LEU A 85 -6.85 19.31 -16.05
N ALA A 86 -8.02 19.97 -16.06
CA ALA A 86 -8.25 21.19 -16.83
C ALA A 86 -7.47 22.40 -16.27
N ARG A 87 -7.31 22.51 -14.95
CA ARG A 87 -6.53 23.58 -14.31
C ARG A 87 -5.01 23.37 -14.44
N HIS A 88 -4.57 22.12 -14.53
CA HIS A 88 -3.15 21.74 -14.54
C HIS A 88 -2.76 20.84 -15.73
N PRO A 89 -3.01 21.25 -16.99
CA PRO A 89 -2.91 20.37 -18.17
C PRO A 89 -1.49 19.86 -18.46
N GLN A 90 -0.46 20.65 -18.10
CA GLN A 90 0.95 20.34 -18.34
C GLN A 90 1.70 19.96 -17.06
N HIS A 91 1.03 19.90 -15.90
CA HIS A 91 1.69 19.63 -14.64
C HIS A 91 1.96 18.12 -14.46
N PRO A 92 3.11 17.70 -13.92
CA PRO A 92 3.41 16.27 -13.68
C PRO A 92 2.38 15.54 -12.80
N LEU A 93 1.67 16.26 -11.94
CA LEU A 93 0.59 15.70 -11.11
C LEU A 93 -0.63 15.23 -11.91
N ARG A 94 -0.72 15.55 -13.20
CA ARG A 94 -1.79 15.07 -14.09
C ARG A 94 -1.89 13.55 -14.08
N GLU A 95 -0.76 12.87 -14.26
CA GLU A 95 -0.73 11.41 -14.28
C GLU A 95 -1.06 10.81 -12.91
N HIS A 96 -0.62 11.45 -11.83
CA HIS A 96 -0.97 11.04 -10.47
C HIS A 96 -2.48 11.15 -10.22
N ALA A 97 -3.11 12.25 -10.64
CA ALA A 97 -4.56 12.42 -10.55
C ALA A 97 -5.31 11.36 -11.37
N GLN A 98 -4.79 10.99 -12.55
CA GLN A 98 -5.37 9.94 -13.38
C GLN A 98 -5.22 8.54 -12.76
N ARG A 99 -4.08 8.22 -12.12
CA ARG A 99 -3.90 6.97 -11.35
C ARG A 99 -4.84 6.91 -10.14
N ASP A 100 -4.94 8.02 -9.40
CA ASP A 100 -5.81 8.12 -8.24
C ASP A 100 -7.30 8.04 -8.61
N TRP A 101 -7.68 8.52 -9.81
CA TRP A 101 -9.03 8.36 -10.34
C TRP A 101 -9.41 6.88 -10.46
N VAL A 102 -8.56 6.06 -11.10
CA VAL A 102 -8.79 4.62 -11.22
C VAL A 102 -8.81 3.97 -9.83
N ALA A 103 -7.86 4.31 -8.96
CA ALA A 103 -7.80 3.76 -7.61
C ALA A 103 -9.07 4.06 -6.79
N ALA A 104 -9.58 5.29 -6.85
CA ALA A 104 -10.80 5.68 -6.13
C ALA A 104 -12.03 4.89 -6.61
N LEU A 105 -12.18 4.71 -7.93
CA LEU A 105 -13.27 3.92 -8.50
C LEU A 105 -13.18 2.44 -8.09
N VAL A 106 -11.97 1.86 -8.13
CA VAL A 106 -11.73 0.47 -7.71
C VAL A 106 -12.04 0.28 -6.22
N THR A 107 -11.57 1.20 -5.36
CA THR A 107 -11.81 1.17 -3.91
C THR A 107 -13.32 1.14 -3.61
N LYS A 108 -14.10 1.87 -4.41
CA LYS A 108 -15.57 1.96 -4.31
C LYS A 108 -16.31 0.85 -5.07
N ASN A 109 -15.58 -0.10 -5.67
CA ASN A 109 -16.13 -1.22 -6.43
C ASN A 109 -16.99 -0.80 -7.65
N LEU A 110 -16.69 0.35 -8.26
CA LEU A 110 -17.41 0.95 -9.39
C LEU A 110 -16.84 0.45 -10.74
N TRP A 111 -16.91 -0.86 -10.98
CA TRP A 111 -16.25 -1.51 -12.13
C TRP A 111 -16.68 -1.01 -13.53
N PRO A 112 -17.96 -0.73 -13.80
CA PRO A 112 -18.36 -0.12 -15.08
C PRO A 112 -17.63 1.20 -15.34
N GLU A 113 -17.45 2.02 -14.30
CA GLU A 113 -16.77 3.30 -14.40
C GLU A 113 -15.25 3.15 -14.42
N VAL A 114 -14.69 2.11 -13.80
CA VAL A 114 -13.28 1.74 -13.99
C VAL A 114 -13.02 1.43 -15.46
N ALA A 115 -13.87 0.63 -16.11
CA ALA A 115 -13.73 0.30 -17.53
C ALA A 115 -13.75 1.57 -18.40
N ALA A 116 -14.76 2.41 -18.23
CA ALA A 116 -14.87 3.68 -18.95
C ALA A 116 -13.68 4.62 -18.69
N ALA A 117 -13.15 4.66 -17.46
CA ALA A 117 -11.97 5.46 -17.14
C ALA A 117 -10.73 4.93 -17.87
N LEU A 118 -10.52 3.60 -17.88
CA LEU A 118 -9.37 2.95 -18.52
C LEU A 118 -9.36 3.09 -20.05
N GLU A 119 -10.53 3.16 -20.69
CA GLU A 119 -10.65 3.42 -22.14
C GLU A 119 -10.13 4.81 -22.53
N THR A 120 -10.37 5.80 -21.68
CA THR A 120 -9.94 7.19 -21.91
C THR A 120 -8.54 7.50 -21.37
N LEU A 121 -7.94 6.55 -20.63
CA LEU A 121 -6.69 6.75 -19.94
C LEU A 121 -5.52 6.69 -20.94
N PRO A 122 -4.64 7.71 -21.00
CA PRO A 122 -3.47 7.67 -21.87
C PRO A 122 -2.60 6.45 -21.57
N ALA A 123 -2.05 5.81 -22.61
CA ALA A 123 -1.32 4.55 -22.49
C ALA A 123 -0.13 4.62 -21.52
N GLN A 124 0.57 5.76 -21.49
CA GLN A 124 1.69 6.01 -20.59
C GLN A 124 1.29 6.07 -19.11
N VAL A 125 0.02 6.33 -18.80
CA VAL A 125 -0.46 6.31 -17.42
C VAL A 125 -0.70 4.87 -17.02
N THR A 126 0.33 4.28 -16.41
CA THR A 126 0.32 2.89 -15.95
C THR A 126 0.74 2.79 -14.48
N SER A 127 0.35 1.71 -13.84
CA SER A 127 0.76 1.31 -12.49
C SER A 127 0.34 -0.15 -12.26
N PRO A 128 0.89 -0.87 -11.27
CA PRO A 128 0.43 -2.22 -10.95
C PRO A 128 -1.09 -2.28 -10.67
N ASN A 129 -1.65 -1.26 -9.99
CA ASN A 129 -3.10 -1.17 -9.75
C ASN A 129 -3.89 -1.08 -11.06
N ILE A 130 -3.42 -0.27 -12.03
CA ILE A 130 -4.04 -0.15 -13.35
C ILE A 130 -3.90 -1.44 -14.15
N GLN A 131 -2.73 -2.09 -14.12
CA GLN A 131 -2.50 -3.35 -14.83
C GLN A 131 -3.43 -4.46 -14.29
N CYS A 132 -3.54 -4.59 -12.97
CA CYS A 132 -4.49 -5.52 -12.35
C CYS A 132 -5.95 -5.19 -12.70
N ALA A 133 -6.33 -3.90 -12.73
CA ALA A 133 -7.67 -3.49 -13.14
C ALA A 133 -7.98 -3.84 -14.60
N ARG A 134 -7.03 -3.58 -15.51
CA ARG A 134 -7.13 -3.97 -16.93
C ARG A 134 -7.23 -5.49 -17.08
N ALA A 135 -6.40 -6.26 -16.37
CA ALA A 135 -6.44 -7.72 -16.39
C ALA A 135 -7.79 -8.27 -15.93
N LYS A 136 -8.32 -7.75 -14.82
CA LYS A 136 -9.63 -8.16 -14.29
C LYS A 136 -10.76 -7.89 -15.29
N LEU A 137 -10.69 -6.77 -16.00
CA LEU A 137 -11.68 -6.39 -17.00
C LEU A 137 -11.44 -7.05 -18.37
N GLY A 138 -10.40 -7.88 -18.52
CA GLY A 138 -10.06 -8.51 -19.80
C GLY A 138 -9.58 -7.52 -20.86
N LEU A 139 -9.05 -6.35 -20.46
CA LEU A 139 -8.56 -5.30 -21.35
C LEU A 139 -7.08 -5.45 -21.70
N LEU A 140 -6.39 -6.45 -21.13
CA LEU A 140 -5.05 -6.82 -21.56
C LEU A 140 -5.15 -7.82 -22.70
N ALA A 141 -4.37 -7.59 -23.75
CA ALA A 141 -4.16 -8.59 -24.78
C ALA A 141 -3.64 -9.87 -24.10
N SER A 142 -4.36 -10.97 -24.32
CA SER A 142 -3.86 -12.31 -24.03
C SER A 142 -3.45 -12.90 -25.36
N GLU A 143 -2.35 -13.66 -25.41
CA GLU A 143 -2.15 -14.55 -26.54
C GLU A 143 -3.39 -15.48 -26.65
N PRO A 144 -3.86 -15.82 -27.86
CA PRO A 144 -5.09 -16.61 -28.05
C PRO A 144 -5.12 -17.95 -27.29
N SER A 145 -3.93 -18.46 -26.90
CA SER A 145 -3.73 -19.70 -26.15
C SER A 145 -3.35 -19.50 -24.68
N SER A 146 -3.18 -18.26 -24.21
CA SER A 146 -2.76 -17.98 -22.84
C SER A 146 -3.94 -18.06 -21.87
N PRO A 147 -3.88 -18.91 -20.84
CA PRO A 147 -4.86 -18.88 -19.77
C PRO A 147 -4.83 -17.53 -19.06
N LYS A 148 -6.00 -16.99 -18.69
CA LYS A 148 -6.15 -15.81 -17.82
C LYS A 148 -5.38 -15.95 -16.49
N ALA A 149 -5.02 -17.17 -16.09
CA ALA A 149 -4.08 -17.46 -14.99
C ALA A 149 -2.68 -16.82 -15.16
N GLU A 150 -2.26 -16.50 -16.39
CA GLU A 150 -1.02 -15.76 -16.66
C GLU A 150 -1.00 -14.40 -15.94
N PHE A 151 -2.17 -13.77 -15.82
CA PHE A 151 -2.32 -12.49 -15.12
C PHE A 151 -2.25 -12.61 -13.59
N ALA A 152 -2.24 -13.82 -13.02
CA ALA A 152 -2.01 -14.00 -11.59
C ALA A 152 -0.66 -13.40 -11.16
N SER A 153 0.35 -13.48 -12.04
CA SER A 153 1.69 -12.93 -11.81
C SER A 153 1.68 -11.41 -11.55
N LEU A 154 0.76 -10.65 -12.16
CA LEU A 154 0.64 -9.19 -11.98
C LEU A 154 0.29 -8.81 -10.53
N ALA A 155 -0.46 -9.67 -9.85
CA ALA A 155 -0.90 -9.41 -8.48
C ALA A 155 0.18 -9.77 -7.44
N VAL A 156 1.20 -10.55 -7.82
CA VAL A 156 2.22 -11.04 -6.89
C VAL A 156 3.05 -9.88 -6.35
N GLY A 157 2.99 -9.64 -5.03
CA GLY A 157 3.68 -8.53 -4.36
C GLY A 157 2.90 -7.23 -4.38
N GLN A 158 1.66 -7.27 -4.90
CA GLN A 158 0.77 -6.12 -5.03
C GLN A 158 -0.49 -6.31 -4.19
N GLU A 159 -0.45 -7.15 -3.15
CA GLU A 159 -1.60 -7.47 -2.28
C GLU A 159 -2.02 -6.30 -1.37
N VAL A 160 -1.35 -5.14 -1.48
CA VAL A 160 -1.77 -3.86 -0.90
C VAL A 160 -2.75 -3.09 -1.79
N LEU A 161 -2.83 -3.42 -3.09
CA LEU A 161 -3.58 -2.65 -4.09
C LEU A 161 -4.95 -3.28 -4.33
N ASP A 162 -6.01 -2.47 -4.22
CA ASP A 162 -7.39 -2.96 -4.31
C ASP A 162 -7.74 -3.62 -5.65
N ALA A 163 -7.15 -3.16 -6.76
CA ALA A 163 -7.40 -3.77 -8.06
C ALA A 163 -6.77 -5.16 -8.15
N CYS A 164 -5.58 -5.33 -7.59
CA CYS A 164 -4.91 -6.63 -7.56
C CYS A 164 -5.62 -7.61 -6.64
N LEU A 165 -6.11 -7.15 -5.49
CA LEU A 165 -7.00 -7.95 -4.63
C LEU A 165 -8.28 -8.37 -5.36
N ALA A 166 -8.88 -7.45 -6.14
CA ALA A 166 -10.07 -7.74 -6.92
C ALA A 166 -9.81 -8.69 -8.10
N LEU A 167 -8.63 -8.61 -8.73
CA LEU A 167 -8.17 -9.55 -9.75
C LEU A 167 -8.00 -10.95 -9.14
N ILE A 168 -7.32 -11.07 -7.99
CA ILE A 168 -7.15 -12.36 -7.30
C ILE A 168 -8.52 -12.98 -6.97
N ALA A 169 -9.47 -12.18 -6.47
CA ALA A 169 -10.82 -12.66 -6.19
C ALA A 169 -11.56 -13.15 -7.46
N ASP A 170 -11.35 -12.49 -8.59
CA ASP A 170 -11.93 -12.88 -9.89
C ASP A 170 -11.36 -14.21 -10.40
N LEU A 171 -10.03 -14.35 -10.33
CA LEU A 171 -9.32 -15.56 -10.70
C LEU A 171 -9.72 -16.74 -9.79
N ALA A 172 -9.87 -16.49 -8.49
CA ALA A 172 -10.30 -17.51 -7.53
C ALA A 172 -11.73 -17.98 -7.79
N LYS A 173 -12.64 -17.06 -8.13
CA LYS A 173 -14.05 -17.34 -8.46
C LYS A 173 -14.17 -18.12 -9.78
N SER A 174 -13.27 -17.87 -10.73
CA SER A 174 -13.21 -18.55 -12.02
C SER A 174 -12.32 -19.80 -12.02
N GLU A 175 -11.85 -20.25 -10.85
CA GLU A 175 -11.02 -21.45 -10.66
C GLU A 175 -9.71 -21.44 -11.46
N GLN A 176 -9.17 -20.25 -11.72
CA GLN A 176 -7.95 -20.05 -12.51
C GLN A 176 -6.67 -20.01 -11.67
N VAL A 177 -6.81 -20.15 -10.36
CA VAL A 177 -5.69 -20.18 -9.41
C VAL A 177 -5.92 -21.27 -8.39
N ALA A 178 -4.84 -21.93 -8.00
CA ALA A 178 -4.87 -22.99 -7.00
C ALA A 178 -4.96 -22.45 -5.57
N LEU A 179 -5.41 -23.30 -4.64
CA LEU A 179 -5.47 -22.97 -3.21
C LEU A 179 -4.12 -22.52 -2.64
N GLY A 180 -3.01 -23.14 -3.07
CA GLY A 180 -1.65 -22.77 -2.64
C GLY A 180 -1.28 -21.33 -3.02
N TYR A 181 -1.66 -20.88 -4.22
CA TYR A 181 -1.49 -19.50 -4.64
C TYR A 181 -2.23 -18.54 -3.69
N LEU A 182 -3.49 -18.83 -3.38
CA LEU A 182 -4.32 -17.99 -2.51
C LEU A 182 -3.78 -17.93 -1.08
N ARG A 183 -3.31 -19.05 -0.52
CA ARG A 183 -2.63 -19.08 0.79
C ARG A 183 -1.42 -18.17 0.77
N GLN A 184 -0.59 -18.27 -0.26
CA GLN A 184 0.60 -17.44 -0.37
C GLN A 184 0.27 -15.94 -0.46
N ARG A 185 -0.76 -15.57 -1.22
CA ARG A 185 -1.24 -14.18 -1.29
C ARG A 185 -1.81 -13.70 0.05
N ALA A 186 -2.53 -14.55 0.78
CA ALA A 186 -3.06 -14.21 2.11
C ALA A 186 -1.94 -13.96 3.14
N ARG A 187 -0.86 -14.76 3.10
CA ARG A 187 0.33 -14.57 3.93
C ARG A 187 1.04 -13.25 3.61
N TRP A 188 1.21 -12.93 2.33
CA TRP A 188 1.83 -11.65 1.92
C TRP A 188 0.99 -10.45 2.30
N ALA A 189 -0.33 -10.55 2.14
CA ALA A 189 -1.26 -9.52 2.62
C ALA A 189 -1.18 -9.32 4.14
N ALA A 190 -0.88 -10.36 4.92
CA ALA A 190 -0.65 -10.23 6.36
C ALA A 190 0.67 -9.53 6.70
N GLN A 191 1.74 -9.86 5.97
CA GLN A 191 3.11 -9.43 6.25
C GLN A 191 3.42 -8.02 5.70
N SER A 192 2.95 -7.72 4.49
CA SER A 192 3.24 -6.46 3.78
C SER A 192 1.97 -5.65 3.48
N GLY A 193 0.78 -6.25 3.60
CA GLY A 193 -0.52 -5.63 3.32
C GLY A 193 -1.04 -4.72 4.42
N SER A 194 -2.32 -4.35 4.32
CA SER A 194 -3.12 -3.80 5.42
C SER A 194 -3.97 -4.89 6.09
N ASP A 195 -4.55 -4.59 7.25
CA ASP A 195 -5.51 -5.49 7.91
C ASP A 195 -6.72 -5.77 7.01
N ALA A 196 -7.20 -4.75 6.29
CA ALA A 196 -8.29 -4.89 5.32
C ALA A 196 -7.89 -5.80 4.15
N SER A 197 -6.66 -5.64 3.64
CA SER A 197 -6.13 -6.48 2.56
C SER A 197 -6.04 -7.95 2.98
N HIS A 198 -5.50 -8.23 4.18
CA HIS A 198 -5.43 -9.59 4.71
C HIS A 198 -6.81 -10.20 4.92
N ASN A 199 -7.74 -9.47 5.53
CA ASN A 199 -9.10 -9.96 5.77
C ASN A 199 -9.81 -10.31 4.46
N ARG A 200 -9.71 -9.44 3.44
CA ARG A 200 -10.26 -9.70 2.10
C ARG A 200 -9.64 -10.93 1.45
N MET A 201 -8.34 -11.13 1.59
CA MET A 201 -7.69 -12.35 1.09
C MET A 201 -8.12 -13.61 1.83
N MET A 202 -8.33 -13.54 3.14
CA MET A 202 -8.84 -14.66 3.92
C MET A 202 -10.30 -15.00 3.56
N GLU A 203 -11.11 -14.01 3.19
CA GLU A 203 -12.45 -14.24 2.64
C GLU A 203 -12.42 -14.96 1.30
N VAL A 204 -11.55 -14.52 0.37
CA VAL A 204 -11.34 -15.19 -0.92
C VAL A 204 -10.88 -16.63 -0.71
N LEU A 205 -9.87 -16.84 0.15
CA LEU A 205 -9.35 -18.17 0.48
C LEU A 205 -10.44 -19.08 1.06
N ARG A 206 -11.25 -18.55 1.99
CA ARG A 206 -12.35 -19.30 2.62
C ARG A 206 -13.43 -19.67 1.61
N ALA A 207 -13.82 -18.75 0.73
CA ALA A 207 -14.82 -19.02 -0.30
C ALA A 207 -14.35 -20.10 -1.27
N HIS A 208 -13.09 -20.01 -1.73
CA HIS A 208 -12.51 -20.98 -2.66
C HIS A 208 -12.28 -22.36 -1.99
N ALA A 209 -11.87 -22.42 -0.73
CA ALA A 209 -11.71 -23.68 -0.01
C ALA A 209 -13.04 -24.41 0.22
N LYS A 210 -14.13 -23.67 0.43
CA LYS A 210 -15.49 -24.24 0.57
C LYS A 210 -16.00 -24.86 -0.72
N SER A 211 -15.71 -24.26 -1.88
CA SER A 211 -16.18 -24.81 -3.16
C SER A 211 -15.46 -26.09 -3.57
N HIS A 212 -14.30 -26.40 -2.97
CA HIS A 212 -13.48 -27.56 -3.30
C HIS A 212 -13.58 -28.69 -2.25
N GLU A 213 -14.68 -28.78 -1.49
CA GLU A 213 -14.99 -29.79 -0.44
C GLU A 213 -13.77 -30.53 0.09
N THR A 214 -12.96 -29.83 0.86
CA THR A 214 -11.74 -30.44 1.37
C THR A 214 -12.05 -31.26 2.63
N SER A 215 -12.28 -32.56 2.44
CA SER A 215 -12.25 -33.55 3.54
C SER A 215 -10.83 -33.62 4.11
N PHE A 216 -10.48 -32.70 5.01
CA PHE A 216 -9.16 -32.69 5.66
C PHE A 216 -9.14 -33.65 6.85
N ARG A 217 -8.20 -34.60 6.85
CA ARG A 217 -7.75 -35.29 8.07
C ARG A 217 -6.65 -34.46 8.70
N GLY A 218 -6.92 -33.78 9.82
CA GLY A 218 -5.96 -32.93 10.53
C GLY A 218 -6.56 -31.61 11.05
N ALA A 219 -5.72 -30.65 11.43
CA ALA A 219 -6.15 -29.32 11.81
C ALA A 219 -6.77 -28.58 10.61
N ASP A 220 -7.90 -27.88 10.82
CA ASP A 220 -8.56 -27.08 9.78
C ASP A 220 -7.57 -26.09 9.16
N PRO A 221 -7.22 -26.23 7.86
CA PRO A 221 -6.23 -25.38 7.23
C PRO A 221 -6.59 -23.90 7.22
N LEU A 222 -7.88 -23.55 7.24
CA LEU A 222 -8.30 -22.15 7.34
C LEU A 222 -8.04 -21.61 8.75
N LYS A 223 -8.20 -22.42 9.78
CA LYS A 223 -7.90 -22.05 11.16
C LYS A 223 -6.40 -21.82 11.35
N THR A 224 -5.56 -22.71 10.84
CA THR A 224 -4.10 -22.57 10.97
C THR A 224 -3.55 -21.41 10.13
N GLU A 225 -4.10 -21.16 8.93
CA GLU A 225 -3.76 -19.96 8.14
C GLU A 225 -4.21 -18.66 8.83
N THR A 226 -5.37 -18.65 9.47
CA THR A 226 -5.82 -17.47 10.24
C THR A 226 -4.87 -17.16 11.40
N MET A 227 -4.40 -18.21 12.09
CA MET A 227 -3.44 -18.08 13.19
C MET A 227 -2.06 -17.61 12.70
N LEU A 228 -1.54 -18.17 11.61
CA LEU A 228 -0.32 -17.69 10.98
C LEU A 228 -0.47 -16.23 10.52
N GLY A 229 -1.60 -15.88 9.89
CA GLY A 229 -1.92 -14.51 9.50
C GLY A 229 -1.87 -13.54 10.68
N HIS A 230 -2.36 -13.93 11.86
CA HIS A 230 -2.23 -13.12 13.07
C HIS A 230 -0.76 -12.90 13.49
N VAL A 231 0.06 -13.95 13.50
CA VAL A 231 1.51 -13.86 13.78
C VAL A 231 2.20 -12.87 12.82
N LEU A 232 1.91 -12.98 11.52
CA LEU A 232 2.48 -12.12 10.48
C LEU A 232 2.02 -10.66 10.61
N LYS A 233 0.75 -10.44 10.95
CA LYS A 233 0.24 -9.08 11.23
C LYS A 233 0.97 -8.45 12.41
N VAL A 234 1.17 -9.21 13.49
CA VAL A 234 1.91 -8.74 14.67
C VAL A 234 3.37 -8.47 14.28
N SER A 235 4.02 -9.32 13.49
CA SER A 235 5.42 -9.12 13.10
C SER A 235 5.66 -7.83 12.29
N ARG A 236 4.65 -7.38 11.54
CA ARG A 236 4.66 -6.09 10.83
C ARG A 236 4.56 -4.88 11.76
N VAL A 237 3.71 -4.94 12.78
CA VAL A 237 3.38 -3.80 13.67
C VAL A 237 4.30 -3.74 14.90
N ASP A 238 4.45 -4.87 15.59
CA ASP A 238 5.32 -5.06 16.74
C ASP A 238 6.14 -6.34 16.56
N SER A 239 7.31 -6.18 15.94
CA SER A 239 8.17 -7.31 15.62
C SER A 239 8.66 -8.08 16.84
N LEU A 240 8.85 -7.45 18.01
CA LEU A 240 9.32 -8.18 19.19
C LEU A 240 8.22 -9.03 19.80
N ALA A 241 6.97 -8.56 19.79
CA ALA A 241 5.82 -9.33 20.26
C ALA A 241 5.50 -10.55 19.38
N SER A 242 5.91 -10.56 18.10
CA SER A 242 5.60 -11.68 17.20
C SER A 242 6.39 -12.95 17.51
N LEU A 243 7.58 -12.84 18.11
CA LEU A 243 8.40 -13.99 18.47
C LEU A 243 7.74 -14.91 19.52
N PRO A 244 7.38 -14.43 20.73
CA PRO A 244 6.71 -15.29 21.71
C PRO A 244 5.36 -15.79 21.21
N LEU A 245 4.65 -14.99 20.40
CA LEU A 245 3.39 -15.38 19.78
C LEU A 245 3.57 -16.54 18.79
N TYR A 246 4.59 -16.47 17.92
CA TYR A 246 4.95 -17.54 16.99
C TYR A 246 5.32 -18.82 17.74
N LEU A 247 6.24 -18.73 18.73
CA LEU A 247 6.69 -19.90 19.48
C LEU A 247 5.55 -20.61 20.22
N LYS A 248 4.58 -19.84 20.73
CA LYS A 248 3.37 -20.38 21.36
C LYS A 248 2.55 -21.25 20.41
N HIS A 249 2.41 -20.82 19.15
CA HIS A 249 1.51 -21.45 18.17
C HIS A 249 2.21 -22.33 17.14
N LYS A 250 3.55 -22.37 17.11
CA LYS A 250 4.35 -23.13 16.13
C LYS A 250 3.92 -24.60 16.01
N LYS A 251 3.59 -25.25 17.13
CA LYS A 251 3.20 -26.68 17.16
C LYS A 251 1.82 -26.94 16.54
N ASP A 252 1.00 -25.90 16.44
CA ASP A 252 -0.34 -25.98 15.86
C ASP A 252 -0.33 -25.71 14.35
N LEU A 253 0.82 -25.31 13.78
CA LEU A 253 1.03 -25.02 12.36
C LEU A 253 1.49 -26.27 11.61
N SER A 254 1.17 -26.34 10.31
CA SER A 254 1.83 -27.31 9.42
C SER A 254 3.33 -27.00 9.28
N HIS A 255 4.12 -27.97 8.81
CA HIS A 255 5.55 -27.74 8.55
C HIS A 255 5.79 -26.54 7.61
N GLU A 256 5.06 -26.48 6.49
CA GLU A 256 5.12 -25.36 5.54
C GLU A 256 4.81 -24.00 6.21
N GLN A 257 3.76 -23.96 7.04
CA GLN A 257 3.37 -22.75 7.77
C GLN A 257 4.38 -22.36 8.85
N ALA A 258 4.95 -23.35 9.54
CA ALA A 258 5.97 -23.15 10.55
C ALA A 258 7.26 -22.60 9.93
N ASP A 259 7.68 -23.14 8.78
CA ASP A 259 8.85 -22.65 8.04
C ASP A 259 8.62 -21.21 7.56
N TYR A 260 7.45 -20.94 6.98
CA TYR A 260 7.08 -19.58 6.56
C TYR A 260 7.10 -18.60 7.73
N GLY A 261 6.48 -18.97 8.84
CA GLY A 261 6.39 -18.15 10.05
C GLY A 261 7.75 -17.90 10.70
N ALA A 262 8.62 -18.92 10.77
CA ALA A 262 9.97 -18.79 11.30
C ALA A 262 10.77 -17.75 10.50
N PHE A 263 10.77 -17.87 9.17
CA PHE A 263 11.51 -16.95 8.33
C PHE A 263 10.96 -15.52 8.43
N ALA A 264 9.63 -15.35 8.31
CA ALA A 264 8.99 -14.05 8.35
C ALA A 264 9.19 -13.33 9.70
N VAL A 265 9.07 -14.05 10.81
CA VAL A 265 9.32 -13.50 12.16
C VAL A 265 10.81 -13.19 12.34
N GLY A 266 11.71 -14.08 11.90
CA GLY A 266 13.15 -13.86 11.91
C GLY A 266 13.56 -12.58 11.18
N ALA A 267 13.01 -12.38 9.97
CA ALA A 267 13.21 -11.16 9.19
C ALA A 267 12.63 -9.91 9.87
N ALA A 268 11.48 -10.02 10.53
CA ALA A 268 10.86 -8.90 11.25
C ALA A 268 11.69 -8.46 12.48
N ILE A 269 12.21 -9.40 13.28
CA ILE A 269 13.02 -9.11 14.47
C ILE A 269 14.47 -8.75 14.12
N TRP A 270 14.94 -9.08 12.91
CA TRP A 270 16.22 -8.61 12.38
C TRP A 270 16.31 -7.08 12.40
N ARG A 271 15.22 -6.38 12.10
CA ARG A 271 15.15 -4.89 12.15
C ARG A 271 15.39 -4.32 13.56
N ARG A 272 15.29 -5.16 14.59
CA ARG A 272 15.58 -4.83 15.99
C ARG A 272 16.91 -5.40 16.47
N SER A 273 17.72 -5.97 15.56
CA SER A 273 18.99 -6.65 15.86
C SER A 273 18.85 -7.78 16.89
N HIS A 274 17.69 -8.45 16.90
CA HIS A 274 17.43 -9.52 17.86
C HIS A 274 18.29 -10.76 17.58
N ALA A 275 18.84 -11.39 18.62
CA ALA A 275 19.76 -12.52 18.49
C ALA A 275 19.18 -13.71 17.73
N ASN A 276 17.88 -13.97 17.87
CA ASN A 276 17.18 -15.06 17.19
C ASN A 276 16.84 -14.79 15.72
N ALA A 277 17.14 -13.60 15.18
CA ALA A 277 16.78 -13.24 13.80
C ALA A 277 17.33 -14.24 12.76
N TRP A 278 18.65 -14.48 12.79
CA TRP A 278 19.30 -15.38 11.84
C TRP A 278 18.97 -16.86 12.06
N PRO A 279 19.01 -17.40 13.30
CA PRO A 279 18.57 -18.77 13.56
C PRO A 279 17.15 -19.06 13.05
N MET A 280 16.21 -18.12 13.22
CA MET A 280 14.85 -18.29 12.75
C MET A 280 14.73 -18.24 11.22
N MET A 281 15.47 -17.34 10.55
CA MET A 281 15.53 -17.32 9.09
C MET A 281 16.10 -18.63 8.54
N LEU A 282 17.13 -19.20 9.19
CA LEU A 282 17.68 -20.51 8.84
C LEU A 282 16.71 -21.66 9.11
N GLU A 283 15.96 -21.60 10.21
CA GLU A 283 14.92 -22.59 10.51
C GLU A 283 13.85 -22.61 9.42
N GLY A 284 13.36 -21.43 9.02
CA GLY A 284 12.34 -21.28 7.99
C GLY A 284 12.84 -21.31 6.55
N TRP A 285 14.09 -21.73 6.31
CA TRP A 285 14.77 -21.56 5.03
C TRP A 285 14.08 -22.27 3.87
N ALA A 286 13.36 -23.36 4.12
CA ALA A 286 12.59 -24.07 3.09
C ALA A 286 11.53 -23.18 2.43
N SER A 287 11.02 -22.16 3.14
CA SER A 287 10.05 -21.20 2.62
C SER A 287 10.66 -20.03 1.84
N LEU A 288 11.98 -20.01 1.60
CA LEU A 288 12.70 -18.85 1.03
C LEU A 288 12.01 -18.26 -0.20
N ARG A 289 11.61 -19.09 -1.17
CA ARG A 289 11.00 -18.64 -2.43
C ARG A 289 9.58 -18.08 -2.25
N ASP A 290 8.96 -18.39 -1.14
CA ASP A 290 7.63 -17.93 -0.80
C ASP A 290 7.66 -16.61 -0.02
N GLN A 291 8.82 -16.12 0.40
CA GLN A 291 8.93 -14.90 1.19
C GLN A 291 8.80 -13.65 0.33
N PRO A 292 8.18 -12.57 0.85
CA PRO A 292 8.18 -11.28 0.17
C PRO A 292 9.59 -10.66 0.15
N ASP A 293 9.82 -9.78 -0.83
CA ASP A 293 11.16 -9.25 -1.13
C ASP A 293 11.76 -8.44 0.03
N ASP A 294 10.93 -7.85 0.90
CA ASP A 294 11.36 -7.14 2.11
C ASP A 294 11.98 -8.09 3.15
N ALA A 295 11.39 -9.28 3.34
CA ALA A 295 11.93 -10.34 4.19
C ALA A 295 13.21 -10.93 3.57
N LEU A 296 13.22 -11.16 2.26
CA LEU A 296 14.43 -11.58 1.54
C LEU A 296 15.55 -10.56 1.68
N ALA A 297 15.24 -9.26 1.61
CA ALA A 297 16.23 -8.19 1.76
C ALA A 297 16.78 -8.11 3.19
N ALA A 298 15.99 -8.44 4.21
CA ALA A 298 16.50 -8.58 5.58
C ALA A 298 17.49 -9.77 5.69
N ALA A 299 17.12 -10.92 5.13
CA ALA A 299 17.98 -12.10 5.09
C ALA A 299 19.29 -11.85 4.31
N ALA A 300 19.22 -11.15 3.17
CA ALA A 300 20.40 -10.82 2.36
C ALA A 300 21.39 -9.94 3.14
N ARG A 301 20.89 -8.92 3.85
CA ARG A 301 21.72 -8.05 4.68
C ARG A 301 22.35 -8.80 5.85
N GLU A 302 21.63 -9.75 6.44
CA GLU A 302 22.19 -10.62 7.49
C GLU A 302 23.25 -11.57 6.94
N ALA A 303 23.03 -12.16 5.77
CA ALA A 303 24.00 -13.01 5.11
C ALA A 303 25.30 -12.25 4.79
N ILE A 304 25.19 -10.99 4.31
CA ILE A 304 26.36 -10.11 4.09
C ILE A 304 27.09 -9.85 5.41
N ARG A 305 26.37 -9.48 6.48
CA ARG A 305 26.94 -9.22 7.81
C ARG A 305 27.74 -10.41 8.35
N ARG A 306 27.32 -11.63 8.01
CA ARG A 306 27.95 -12.89 8.44
C ARG A 306 28.92 -13.48 7.43
N SER A 307 29.14 -12.82 6.29
CA SER A 307 29.93 -13.36 5.17
C SER A 307 29.43 -14.73 4.68
N ALA A 308 28.11 -14.98 4.76
CA ALA A 308 27.46 -16.22 4.34
C ALA A 308 27.15 -16.19 2.83
N TRP A 309 28.19 -16.13 1.99
CA TRP A 309 28.06 -15.95 0.54
C TRP A 309 27.18 -16.99 -0.19
N PRO A 310 27.26 -18.31 0.13
CA PRO A 310 26.36 -19.28 -0.51
C PRO A 310 24.89 -18.97 -0.26
N LYS A 311 24.56 -18.56 0.98
CA LYS A 311 23.19 -18.18 1.36
C LYS A 311 22.75 -16.90 0.68
N LEU A 312 23.65 -15.93 0.50
CA LEU A 312 23.35 -14.72 -0.26
C LEU A 312 22.95 -15.04 -1.71
N LEU A 313 23.67 -15.96 -2.38
CA LEU A 313 23.34 -16.37 -3.75
C LEU A 313 21.95 -17.02 -3.82
N GLU A 314 21.64 -17.94 -2.89
CA GLU A 314 20.30 -18.53 -2.78
C GLU A 314 19.21 -17.45 -2.62
N ILE A 315 19.41 -16.47 -1.72
CA ILE A 315 18.46 -15.37 -1.51
C ILE A 315 18.28 -14.53 -2.78
N THR A 316 19.37 -14.10 -3.42
CA THR A 316 19.29 -13.27 -4.64
C THR A 316 18.61 -13.99 -5.81
N SER A 317 18.72 -15.32 -5.88
CA SER A 317 18.01 -16.13 -6.88
C SER A 317 16.51 -16.26 -6.60
N ALA A 318 16.10 -16.09 -5.34
CA ALA A 318 14.71 -16.12 -4.91
C ALA A 318 14.03 -14.74 -4.97
N MET A 319 14.82 -13.66 -4.94
CA MET A 319 14.31 -12.31 -5.10
C MET A 319 13.73 -12.12 -6.49
N ARG A 320 12.54 -11.52 -6.56
CA ARG A 320 11.95 -11.14 -7.83
C ARG A 320 12.73 -9.95 -8.38
N LEU A 321 13.07 -10.02 -9.67
CA LEU A 321 13.52 -8.82 -10.37
C LEU A 321 12.39 -7.78 -10.25
N PRO A 322 12.70 -6.52 -9.89
CA PRO A 322 11.67 -5.48 -9.96
C PRO A 322 11.08 -5.55 -11.36
N MET A 323 9.75 -5.69 -11.44
CA MET A 323 9.06 -5.59 -12.73
C MET A 323 9.60 -4.33 -13.39
N ARG A 324 10.29 -4.48 -14.52
CA ARG A 324 10.88 -3.34 -15.22
C ARG A 324 9.76 -2.32 -15.35
N SER A 325 9.93 -1.14 -14.73
CA SER A 325 9.15 0.01 -15.19
C SER A 325 9.66 0.24 -16.60
N GLU A 326 8.95 -0.26 -17.60
CA GLU A 326 9.09 0.27 -18.94
C GLU A 326 8.81 1.77 -18.80
N ALA A 327 9.88 2.53 -19.00
CA ALA A 327 9.90 3.97 -18.93
C ALA A 327 9.15 4.57 -20.12
#